data_AF-A0A7Y1XU08-F1
#
_entry.id   AF-A0A7Y1XU08-F1
#
_cell.length_a   1.000
_cell.length_b   1.000
_cell.length_c   1.000
_cell.angle_alpha   90.00
_cell.angle_beta   90.00
_cell.angle_gamma   90.00
#
_symmetry.space_group_name_H-M   'P 1'
#
loop_
_entity.id
_entity.type
_entity.pdbx_description
1 polymer ?
#
loop_
_entity_poly.entity_id
_entity_poly.type
_entity_poly.pdbx_seq_one_letter_code
_entity_poly.pdbx_strand_id
1 'polypeptide(L)'
;MLIGHINLATSMNGTGEHFIKLVEALDRQGARQHLLVANHALAKRVSLCSNVTVGPVVKTPVMAYCLMPDVPVVHAHDSSGGQAGLLLTLTRSIPYVIT
;
A
#
# COMPACT_ATOMS: atom_id res chain seq x y z
N MET A 1 7.77 -13.43 -2.62
CA MET A 1 8.14 -12.04 -2.26
C MET A 1 6.89 -11.33 -1.77
N LEU A 2 6.95 -10.57 -0.67
CA LEU A 2 5.82 -9.79 -0.14
C LEU A 2 5.96 -8.34 -0.58
N ILE A 3 4.98 -7.77 -1.27
CA ILE A 3 5.01 -6.37 -1.72
C ILE A 3 4.18 -5.53 -0.76
N GLY A 4 4.77 -4.47 -0.19
CA GLY A 4 4.02 -3.49 0.60
C GLY A 4 3.36 -2.45 -0.28
N HIS A 5 2.16 -2.00 0.08
CA HIS A 5 1.43 -0.95 -0.62
C HIS A 5 0.91 0.07 0.37
N ILE A 6 1.10 1.36 0.06
CA ILE A 6 0.59 2.48 0.88
C ILE A 6 -0.25 3.39 -0.02
N ASN A 7 -1.53 3.56 0.35
CA ASN A 7 -2.44 4.50 -0.31
C ASN A 7 -3.23 5.27 0.75
N LEU A 8 -2.78 6.48 1.04
CA LEU A 8 -3.37 7.38 2.04
C LEU A 8 -4.35 8.38 1.42
N ALA A 9 -4.68 8.24 0.14
CA ALA A 9 -5.76 9.02 -0.46
C ALA A 9 -7.11 8.66 0.21
N THR A 10 -7.82 9.68 0.67
CA THR A 10 -9.09 9.52 1.38
C THR A 10 -10.27 9.32 0.44
N SER A 11 -10.16 9.75 -0.82
CA SER A 11 -11.19 9.61 -1.84
C SER A 11 -10.76 8.70 -2.99
N MET A 12 -11.71 7.91 -3.49
CA MET A 12 -11.53 7.08 -4.69
C MET A 12 -11.75 7.94 -5.94
N ASN A 13 -10.73 8.72 -6.30
CA ASN A 13 -10.71 9.45 -7.57
C ASN A 13 -10.18 8.52 -8.68
N GLY A 14 -10.07 8.98 -9.93
CA GLY A 14 -9.55 8.16 -11.05
C GLY A 14 -8.18 7.49 -10.79
N THR A 15 -7.36 8.07 -9.92
CA THR A 15 -6.08 7.47 -9.48
C THR A 15 -6.28 6.23 -8.60
N GLY A 16 -7.36 6.16 -7.81
CA GLY A 16 -7.69 4.98 -7.01
C GLY A 16 -7.96 3.74 -7.86
N GLU A 17 -8.48 3.91 -9.08
CA GLU A 17 -8.67 2.79 -10.01
C GLU A 17 -7.34 2.20 -10.48
N HIS A 18 -6.31 3.01 -10.68
CA HIS A 18 -4.99 2.51 -11.08
C HIS A 18 -4.36 1.65 -9.98
N PHE A 19 -4.49 2.09 -8.73
CA PHE A 19 -4.04 1.31 -7.57
C PHE A 19 -4.73 -0.05 -7.49
N ILE A 20 -6.06 -0.08 -7.64
CA ILE A 20 -6.82 -1.33 -7.65
C ILE A 20 -6.39 -2.24 -8.80
N LYS A 21 -6.27 -1.71 -10.02
CA LYS A 21 -5.84 -2.49 -11.19
C LYS A 21 -4.46 -3.11 -11.00
N LEU A 22 -3.53 -2.39 -10.36
CA LEU A 22 -2.22 -2.92 -10.00
C LEU A 22 -2.33 -4.07 -9.02
N VAL A 23 -3.07 -3.88 -7.92
CA VAL A 23 -3.27 -4.91 -6.88
C VAL A 23 -3.90 -6.17 -7.47
N GLU A 24 -4.96 -6.03 -8.26
CA GLU A 24 -5.66 -7.12 -8.95
C GLU A 24 -4.76 -7.81 -10.00
N ALA A 25 -3.89 -7.05 -10.70
CA ALA A 25 -2.92 -7.63 -11.64
C ALA A 25 -1.85 -8.45 -10.93
N LEU A 26 -1.31 -7.95 -9.81
CA LEU A 26 -0.32 -8.65 -8.99
C LEU A 26 -0.92 -9.88 -8.31
N ASP A 27 -2.17 -9.80 -7.84
CA ASP A 27 -2.89 -10.93 -7.26
C ASP A 27 -3.07 -12.07 -8.27
N ARG A 28 -3.42 -11.74 -9.53
CA ARG A 28 -3.50 -12.72 -10.63
C ARG A 28 -2.17 -13.41 -10.95
N GLN A 29 -1.05 -12.79 -10.61
CA GLN A 29 0.29 -13.38 -10.74
C GLN A 29 0.73 -14.15 -9.47
N GLY A 30 -0.16 -14.29 -8.48
CA GLY A 30 0.14 -14.97 -7.21
C GLY A 30 1.10 -14.18 -6.31
N ALA A 31 1.28 -12.87 -6.55
CA ALA A 31 2.14 -12.05 -5.72
C ALA A 31 1.47 -11.76 -4.38
N ARG A 32 2.19 -12.06 -3.30
CA ARG A 32 1.74 -11.75 -1.93
C ARG A 32 1.89 -10.27 -1.68
N GLN A 33 0.85 -9.65 -1.12
CA GLN A 33 0.78 -8.21 -0.94
C GLN A 33 0.32 -7.86 0.49
N HIS A 34 0.85 -6.78 1.05
CA HIS A 34 0.39 -6.18 2.31
C HIS A 34 0.01 -4.73 2.08
N LEU A 35 -1.25 -4.37 2.35
CA LEU A 35 -1.82 -3.07 2.02
C LEU A 35 -2.14 -2.28 3.29
N LEU A 36 -1.67 -1.03 3.35
CA LEU A 36 -2.08 -0.02 4.32
C LEU A 36 -2.77 1.12 3.58
N VAL A 37 -4.06 1.33 3.86
CA VAL A 37 -4.89 2.29 3.13
C VAL A 37 -5.66 3.21 4.06
N ALA A 38 -5.96 4.44 3.62
CA ALA A 38 -6.81 5.39 4.37
C ALA A 38 -8.31 5.25 4.08
N ASN A 39 -8.67 4.71 2.92
CA ASN A 39 -10.05 4.58 2.47
C ASN A 39 -10.63 3.19 2.81
N HIS A 40 -11.70 3.14 3.62
CA HIS A 40 -12.35 1.90 4.02
C HIS A 40 -12.97 1.11 2.86
N ALA A 41 -13.57 1.81 1.87
CA ALA A 41 -14.18 1.15 0.73
C ALA A 41 -13.11 0.48 -0.15
N LEU A 42 -11.96 1.13 -0.31
CA LEU A 42 -10.79 0.55 -0.97
C LEU A 42 -10.29 -0.68 -0.22
N ALA A 43 -10.12 -0.57 1.11
CA ALA A 43 -9.70 -1.68 1.97
C ALA A 43 -10.62 -2.91 1.80
N LYS A 44 -11.94 -2.69 1.80
CA LYS A 44 -12.93 -3.75 1.60
C LYS A 44 -12.88 -4.36 0.19
N ARG A 45 -12.58 -3.55 -0.82
CA ARG A 45 -12.51 -4.04 -2.20
C ARG A 45 -11.30 -4.93 -2.40
N VAL A 46 -10.12 -4.47 -1.98
CA VAL A 46 -8.86 -5.21 -2.16
C VAL A 46 -8.75 -6.41 -1.22
N SER A 47 -9.50 -6.46 -0.11
CA SER A 47 -9.57 -7.66 0.74
C SER A 47 -10.24 -8.86 0.08
N LEU A 48 -10.86 -8.69 -1.10
CA LEU A 48 -11.42 -9.80 -1.89
C LEU A 48 -10.35 -10.56 -2.68
N CYS A 49 -9.14 -10.01 -2.82
CA CYS A 49 -8.02 -10.65 -3.50
C CYS A 49 -7.34 -11.69 -2.59
N SER A 50 -7.09 -12.89 -3.12
CA SER A 50 -6.65 -14.05 -2.32
C SER A 50 -5.23 -13.90 -1.75
N ASN A 51 -4.35 -13.16 -2.42
CA ASN A 51 -2.95 -12.96 -2.01
C ASN A 51 -2.72 -11.62 -1.30
N VAL A 52 -3.80 -10.92 -0.94
CA VAL A 52 -3.75 -9.59 -0.31
C VAL A 52 -4.05 -9.71 1.17
N THR A 53 -3.15 -9.19 1.99
CA THR A 53 -3.40 -8.92 3.41
C THR A 53 -3.64 -7.43 3.57
N VAL A 54 -4.81 -7.03 4.06
CA VAL A 54 -5.13 -5.63 4.35
C VAL A 54 -4.87 -5.39 5.84
N GLY A 55 -3.94 -4.49 6.15
CA GLY A 55 -3.70 -4.02 7.51
C GLY A 55 -4.82 -3.09 8.01
N PRO A 56 -4.67 -2.51 9.21
CA PRO A 56 -5.63 -1.53 9.71
C PRO A 56 -5.69 -0.31 8.78
N VAL A 57 -6.84 0.35 8.74
CA VAL A 57 -6.99 1.61 8.02
C VAL A 57 -6.17 2.69 8.72
N VAL A 58 -5.25 3.32 7.99
CA VAL A 58 -4.30 4.30 8.50
C VAL A 58 -4.48 5.63 7.79
N LYS A 59 -4.38 6.74 8.52
CA LYS A 59 -4.63 8.09 7.96
C LYS A 59 -3.39 8.96 7.88
N THR A 60 -2.24 8.49 8.39
CA THR A 60 -1.02 9.29 8.46
C THR A 60 0.18 8.51 7.94
N PRO A 61 1.18 9.20 7.35
CA PRO A 61 2.42 8.58 6.91
C PRO A 61 3.14 7.84 8.04
N VAL A 62 3.14 8.41 9.25
CA VAL A 62 3.80 7.83 10.42
C VAL A 62 3.15 6.51 10.83
N MET A 63 1.81 6.43 10.85
CA MET A 63 1.12 5.17 11.14
C MET A 63 1.41 4.13 10.06
N ALA A 64 1.39 4.53 8.79
CA ALA A 64 1.71 3.62 7.69
C ALA A 64 3.14 3.08 7.79
N TYR A 65 4.11 3.94 8.15
CA TYR A 65 5.49 3.54 8.43
C TYR A 65 5.59 2.53 9.59
N CYS A 66 4.96 2.83 10.73
CA CYS A 66 5.03 1.98 11.93
C CYS A 66 4.40 0.61 11.73
N LEU A 67 3.33 0.53 10.91
CA LEU A 67 2.53 -0.68 10.73
C LEU A 67 2.94 -1.50 9.50
N MET A 68 3.81 -0.96 8.63
CA MET A 68 4.31 -1.71 7.49
C MET A 68 5.21 -2.86 7.99
N PRO A 69 4.91 -4.13 7.66
CA PRO A 69 5.78 -5.24 8.02
C PRO A 69 7.14 -5.14 7.33
N ASP A 70 8.05 -6.04 7.67
CA ASP A 70 9.31 -6.13 6.93
C ASP A 70 9.04 -6.68 5.53
N VAL A 71 9.25 -5.85 4.53
CA VAL A 71 8.99 -6.15 3.12
C VAL A 71 10.17 -5.70 2.27
N PRO A 72 10.49 -6.44 1.19
CA PRO A 72 11.58 -6.08 0.28
C PRO A 72 11.35 -4.79 -0.49
N VAL A 73 10.10 -4.37 -0.70
CA VAL A 73 9.77 -3.15 -1.45
C VAL A 73 8.38 -2.65 -1.09
N VAL A 74 8.20 -1.33 -1.14
CA VAL A 74 6.91 -0.66 -0.99
C VAL A 74 6.52 0.12 -2.24
N HIS A 75 5.27 0.00 -2.67
CA HIS A 75 4.64 0.88 -3.63
C HIS A 75 3.81 1.96 -2.90
N ALA A 76 4.10 3.22 -3.14
CA ALA A 76 3.42 4.38 -2.57
C ALA A 76 2.61 5.10 -3.67
N HIS A 77 1.32 5.32 -3.42
CA HIS A 77 0.38 5.81 -4.45
C HIS A 77 0.03 7.30 -4.38
N ASP A 78 0.48 7.99 -3.33
CA ASP A 78 0.19 9.41 -3.12
C ASP A 78 1.34 10.08 -2.37
N SER A 79 1.33 11.41 -2.29
CA SER A 79 2.39 12.17 -1.64
C SER A 79 2.57 11.82 -0.16
N SER A 80 1.48 11.52 0.57
CA SER A 80 1.55 11.09 1.97
C SER A 80 2.06 9.65 2.07
N GLY A 81 1.65 8.77 1.16
CA GLY A 81 2.26 7.44 1.01
C GLY A 81 3.77 7.51 0.71
N GLY A 82 4.19 8.46 -0.12
CA GLY A 82 5.59 8.72 -0.45
C GLY A 82 6.41 9.16 0.77
N GLN A 83 5.84 9.98 1.66
CA GLN A 83 6.47 10.33 2.93
C GLN A 83 6.70 9.09 3.82
N ALA A 84 5.75 8.16 3.86
CA ALA A 84 5.93 6.89 4.57
C ALA A 84 7.02 6.03 3.91
N GLY A 85 7.05 5.98 2.57
CA GLY A 85 8.11 5.32 1.81
C GLY A 85 9.50 5.87 2.12
N LEU A 86 9.64 7.20 2.18
CA LEU A 86 10.88 7.86 2.56
C LEU A 86 11.31 7.48 3.98
N LEU A 87 10.39 7.49 4.95
CA LEU A 87 10.68 7.05 6.32
C LEU A 87 11.17 5.60 6.36
N LEU A 88 10.50 4.70 5.64
CA LEU A 88 10.89 3.29 5.53
C LEU A 88 12.28 3.11 4.94
N THR A 89 12.63 3.87 3.88
CA THR A 89 13.97 3.82 3.29
C THR A 89 15.03 4.33 4.25
N LEU A 90 14.80 5.47 4.91
CA LEU A 90 15.80 6.10 5.78
C LEU A 90 16.06 5.32 7.07
N THR A 91 15.06 4.62 7.60
CA THR A 91 15.14 3.99 8.93
C THR A 91 15.25 2.47 8.89
N ARG A 92 14.75 1.84 7.83
CA ARG A 92 14.66 0.37 7.70
C ARG A 92 15.28 -0.16 6.42
N SER A 93 15.87 0.71 5.59
CA SER A 93 16.46 0.35 4.29
C SER A 93 15.50 -0.36 3.34
N ILE A 94 14.19 -0.15 3.50
CA ILE A 94 13.16 -0.69 2.60
C ILE A 94 13.00 0.29 1.44
N PRO A 95 13.31 -0.09 0.19
CA PRO A 95 13.14 0.78 -0.96
C PRO A 95 11.65 0.99 -1.28
N TYR A 96 11.32 2.12 -1.91
CA TYR A 96 9.97 2.39 -2.37
C TYR A 96 9.91 2.92 -3.80
N VAL A 97 8.78 2.70 -4.45
CA VAL A 97 8.40 3.28 -5.76
C VAL A 97 7.18 4.15 -5.54
N ILE A 98 7.21 5.38 -6.05
CA ILE A 98 6.09 6.32 -5.99
C ILE A 98 5.42 6.46 -7.36
N THR A 99 4.09 6.53 -7.38
CA THR A 99 3.28 6.77 -8.60
C THR A 99 2.22 7.82 -8.36
#